data_AF-A0A2Z6LHD4-F1
#
_entry.id   AF-A0A2Z6LHD4-F1
#
_cell.length_a   1.000
_cell.length_b   1.000
_cell.length_c   1.000
_cell.angle_alpha   90.00
_cell.angle_beta   90.00
_cell.angle_gamma   90.00
#
_symmetry.space_group_name_H-M   'P 1'
#
loop_
_entity.id
_entity.type
_entity.pdbx_description
1 polymer ?
#
loop_
_entity_poly.entity_id
_entity_poly.type
_entity_poly.pdbx_seq_one_letter_code
_entity_poly.pdbx_strand_id
1 'polypeptide(L)' 'MGVVSESASADAFSEVMSSMPGFRFHPTDEELVMYYLKRKICGKKLKFNVICETDVYKWDPEDLPGI' A
#
# COMPACT_ATOMS: atom_id res chain seq x y z
N MET A 1 -26.86 13.18 -5.94
CA MET A 1 -26.19 12.27 -4.98
C MET A 1 -25.10 11.56 -5.76
N GLY A 2 -23.85 12.02 -5.84
CA GLY A 2 -23.00 12.51 -4.77
C GLY A 2 -21.89 11.48 -4.52
N VAL A 3 -21.12 11.11 -5.55
CA VAL A 3 -19.86 10.36 -5.38
C VAL A 3 -18.73 11.36 -5.62
N VAL A 4 -18.39 12.10 -4.57
CA VAL A 4 -17.11 12.81 -4.57
C VAL A 4 -16.03 11.75 -4.60
N SER A 5 -15.30 11.68 -5.73
CA SER A 5 -14.17 10.79 -5.91
C SER A 5 -13.08 11.15 -4.91
N GLU A 6 -13.11 10.50 -3.75
CA GLU A 6 -12.13 10.57 -2.67
C GLU A 6 -10.84 9.80 -3.05
N SER A 7 -10.41 9.94 -4.31
CA SER A 7 -9.24 9.28 -4.88
C SER A 7 -8.04 10.18 -5.05
N ALA A 8 -8.23 11.46 -5.37
CA ALA A 8 -7.11 12.38 -5.53
C ALA A 8 -6.35 12.67 -4.21
N SER A 9 -7.00 12.53 -3.05
CA SER A 9 -6.41 12.92 -1.76
C SER A 9 -5.44 11.89 -1.17
N ALA A 10 -5.65 10.60 -1.43
CA ALA A 10 -4.83 9.53 -0.87
C ALA A 10 -3.47 9.43 -1.58
N ASP A 11 -3.47 9.54 -2.90
CA ASP A 11 -2.25 9.45 -3.71
C ASP A 11 -1.34 10.66 -3.47
N ALA A 12 -1.92 11.87 -3.43
CA ALA A 12 -1.18 13.09 -3.12
C ALA A 12 -0.57 13.08 -1.71
N PHE A 13 -1.29 12.54 -0.72
CA PHE A 13 -0.78 12.44 0.65
C PHE A 13 0.35 11.40 0.76
N SER A 14 0.26 10.29 0.02
CA SER A 14 1.33 9.29 -0.09
C SER A 14 2.61 9.89 -0.66
N GLU A 15 2.51 10.64 -1.76
CA GLU A 15 3.66 11.24 -2.45
C GLU A 15 4.37 12.28 -1.58
N VAL A 16 3.60 13.13 -0.89
CA VAL A 16 4.15 14.09 0.08
C VAL A 16 4.87 13.38 1.23
N MET A 17 4.28 12.33 1.80
CA MET A 17 4.93 11.62 2.90
C MET A 17 6.18 10.87 2.47
N SER A 18 6.19 10.24 1.29
CA SER A 18 7.39 9.60 0.74
C SER A 18 8.51 10.59 0.43
N SER A 19 8.20 11.87 0.20
CA SER A 19 9.20 12.93 0.02
C SER A 19 9.81 13.44 1.33
N MET A 20 9.19 13.16 2.48
CA MET A 20 9.65 13.65 3.78
C MET A 20 10.79 12.78 4.31
N PRO A 21 11.99 13.35 4.58
CA PRO A 21 13.10 12.60 5.12
C PRO A 21 12.72 11.89 6.43
N GLY A 22 13.07 10.60 6.54
CA GLY A 22 12.80 9.78 7.71
C GLY A 22 11.44 9.09 7.72
N PHE A 23 10.48 9.54 6.90
CA PHE A 23 9.22 8.83 6.72
C PHE A 23 9.42 7.64 5.80
N ARG A 24 9.03 6.45 6.26
CA ARG A 24 9.20 5.20 5.52
C ARG A 24 8.08 4.23 5.87
N PHE A 25 7.87 3.26 5.00
CA PHE A 25 7.00 2.15 5.30
C PHE A 25 7.63 1.28 6.41
N HIS A 26 7.10 1.39 7.62
CA HIS A 26 7.53 0.62 8.79
C HIS A 26 6.31 0.24 9.67
N PRO A 27 5.36 -0.55 9.13
CA PRO A 27 4.18 -0.95 9.86
C PRO A 27 4.52 -1.98 10.96
N THR A 28 3.67 -2.03 11.97
CA THR A 28 3.60 -3.13 12.95
C THR A 28 2.92 -4.38 12.36
N ASP A 29 3.11 -5.54 12.99
CA ASP A 29 2.44 -6.78 12.59
C ASP A 29 0.90 -6.63 12.60
N GLU A 30 0.37 -5.92 13.60
CA GLU A 30 -1.05 -5.65 13.70
C GLU A 30 -1.55 -4.80 12.51
N GLU A 31 -0.80 -3.78 12.12
CA GLU A 31 -1.15 -2.95 10.96
C GLU A 31 -1.08 -3.76 9.64
N LEU A 32 -0.07 -4.61 9.48
CA LEU A 32 0.04 -5.49 8.31
C LEU A 32 -1.20 -6.38 8.15
N VAL A 33 -1.66 -7.00 9.23
CA VAL A 33 -2.82 -7.92 9.19
C VAL A 33 -4.14 -7.16 9.17
N MET A 34 -4.36 -6.28 10.14
CA MET A 34 -5.67 -5.67 10.41
C MET A 34 -5.99 -4.53 9.45
N TYR A 35 -4.98 -3.82 8.96
CA TYR A 35 -5.17 -2.74 8.00
C TYR A 35 -4.92 -3.21 6.56
N TYR A 36 -3.74 -3.72 6.22
CA TYR A 36 -3.41 -4.01 4.81
C TYR A 36 -4.09 -5.28 4.30
N LEU A 37 -3.82 -6.44 4.93
CA LEU A 37 -4.34 -7.72 4.46
C LEU A 37 -5.87 -7.78 4.54
N LYS A 38 -6.45 -7.43 5.70
CA LYS A 38 -7.91 -7.45 5.90
C LYS A 38 -8.65 -6.54 4.92
N ARG A 39 -8.12 -5.35 4.62
CA ARG A 39 -8.77 -4.47 3.63
C ARG A 39 -8.67 -5.04 2.23
N LYS A 40 -7.51 -5.58 1.84
CA LYS A 40 -7.30 -6.21 0.53
C LYS A 40 -8.31 -7.33 0.29
N ILE A 41 -8.46 -8.28 1.23
CA ILE A 41 -9.41 -9.39 1.08
C ILE A 41 -10.88 -8.96 1.11
N CYS A 42 -11.19 -7.82 1.75
CA CYS A 42 -12.52 -7.24 1.77
C CYS A 42 -12.80 -6.29 0.59
N GLY A 43 -11.88 -6.14 -0.37
CA GLY A 43 -12.02 -5.20 -1.49
C GLY A 43 -12.09 -3.73 -1.05
N LYS A 44 -11.57 -3.39 0.13
CA LYS A 44 -11.58 -2.03 0.66
C LYS A 44 -10.38 -1.26 0.15
N LYS A 45 -10.60 0.02 -0.16
CA LYS A 45 -9.55 0.93 -0.62
C LYS A 45 -8.45 1.10 0.44
N LEU A 46 -7.20 0.98 0.01
CA LEU A 46 -6.01 1.28 0.80
C LEU A 46 -5.66 2.78 0.64
N LYS A 47 -5.28 3.44 1.74
CA LYS A 47 -4.78 4.83 1.67
C LYS A 47 -3.37 4.91 1.08
N PHE A 48 -2.57 3.86 1.29
CA PHE A 48 -1.21 3.72 0.76
C PHE A 48 -1.13 2.38 0.05
N ASN A 49 -1.01 2.41 -1.27
CA ASN A 49 -0.85 1.19 -2.06
C ASN A 49 0.63 0.89 -2.27
N VAL A 50 1.33 0.56 -1.17
CA VAL A 50 2.78 0.35 -1.15
C VAL A 50 3.16 -1.12 -1.39
N ILE A 51 2.22 -2.06 -1.19
CA ILE A 51 2.45 -3.50 -1.35
C ILE A 51 1.95 -3.93 -2.73
N CYS A 52 2.86 -4.26 -3.63
CA CYS A 52 2.56 -4.76 -4.97
C CYS A 52 1.93 -6.16 -4.95
N GLU A 53 1.16 -6.51 -5.99
CA GLU A 53 0.61 -7.85 -6.17
C GLU A 53 1.48 -8.66 -7.13
N THR A 54 1.95 -9.81 -6.68
CA THR A 54 2.73 -10.74 -7.51
C THR A 54 2.55 -12.16 -7.00
N ASP A 55 2.85 -13.13 -7.86
CA ASP A 55 2.99 -14.52 -7.46
C ASP A 55 4.41 -14.78 -6.98
N VAL A 56 4.62 -14.63 -5.67
CA VAL A 56 5.95 -14.70 -5.03
C VAL A 56 6.69 -16.02 -5.31
N TYR A 57 5.98 -17.10 -5.61
CA TYR A 57 6.58 -18.42 -5.85
C TYR A 57 7.12 -18.63 -7.27
N LYS A 58 6.90 -17.66 -8.18
CA LYS A 58 7.45 -17.69 -9.54
C LYS A 58 8.82 -17.05 -9.69
N TRP A 59 9.31 -16.40 -8.64
CA TRP A 59 10.51 -15.57 -8.69
C TRP A 59 11.55 -16.07 -7.69
N ASP A 60 12.83 -15.88 -8.02
CA ASP A 60 13.87 -16.00 -7.02
C ASP A 60 13.84 -14.78 -6.09
N PRO A 61 14.25 -14.91 -4.81
CA PRO A 61 14.21 -13.81 -3.84
C PRO A 61 14.97 -12.55 -4.30
N GLU A 62 16.02 -12.72 -5.11
CA GLU A 62 16.84 -11.63 -5.64
C GLU A 62 16.15 -10.87 -6.79
N ASP A 63 15.16 -11.48 -7.46
CA ASP A 63 14.42 -10.87 -8.55
C ASP A 63 13.24 -10.01 -8.05
N LEU A 64 12.74 -10.27 -6.84
CA LEU A 64 11.57 -9.59 -6.26
C LEU A 64 11.68 -8.07 -6.10
N PRO A 65 12.85 -7.44 -5.83
CA PRO A 65 12.94 -5.99 -5.71
C PRO A 65 12.74 -5.24 -7.04
N GLY A 66 12.85 -5.92 -8.18
CA GLY A 66 12.81 -5.31 -9.52
C GLY A 66 11.47 -5.43 -10.26
N ILE A 67 10.45 -6.04 -9.63
CA ILE A 67 9.13 -6.30 -10.23
C ILE A 67 8.07 -5.27 -9.85
#